data_AF-A0AAE4UFW5-F1
#
_entry.id   AF-A0AAE4UFW5-F1
#
_cell.length_a   1.000
_cell.length_b   1.000
_cell.length_c   1.000
_cell.angle_alpha   90.00
_cell.angle_beta   90.00
_cell.angle_gamma   90.00
#
_symmetry.space_group_name_H-M   'P 1'
#
loop_
_entity.id
_entity.type
_entity.pdbx_description
1 polymer ?
#
loop_
_entity_poly.entity_id
_entity_poly.type
_entity_poly.pdbx_seq_one_letter_code
_entity_poly.pdbx_strand_id
1 'polypeptide(L)'
;SGESLSDAELAALGCALSDPQVRDILYALAVGEGADDVESLWAVLARTLPPPWRVEALVLLAFSAYARGDGPLAGVSLQEALRCEPEHRMAGMLDTALSSGLRPEDIRDLALTGYRLAKQFGVRLPPRRPFGRRAG
;
A
#
# COMPACT_ATOMS: atom_id res chain seq x y z
N SER A 1 -10.04 -19.36 7.13
CA SER A 1 -10.61 -19.45 5.78
C SER A 1 -11.25 -18.11 5.49
N GLY A 2 -10.68 -17.32 4.58
CA GLY A 2 -11.28 -16.04 4.18
C GLY A 2 -12.37 -16.33 3.16
N GLU A 3 -13.61 -15.90 3.42
CA GLU A 3 -14.64 -15.87 2.40
C GLU A 3 -14.21 -14.94 1.26
N SER A 4 -14.57 -15.30 0.03
CA SER A 4 -14.36 -14.46 -1.14
C SER A 4 -15.22 -13.21 -1.03
N LEU A 5 -14.61 -12.02 -1.14
CA LEU A 5 -15.32 -10.74 -1.18
C LEU A 5 -16.34 -10.73 -2.32
N SER A 6 -17.54 -10.24 -2.02
CA SER A 6 -18.56 -9.97 -3.04
C SER A 6 -18.17 -8.80 -3.94
N ASP A 7 -18.74 -8.73 -5.14
CA ASP A 7 -18.52 -7.62 -6.08
C ASP A 7 -18.87 -6.26 -5.46
N ALA A 8 -19.90 -6.22 -4.59
CA ALA A 8 -20.30 -5.01 -3.89
C ALA A 8 -19.24 -4.53 -2.89
N GLU A 9 -18.62 -5.46 -2.15
CA GLU A 9 -17.53 -5.14 -1.22
C GLU A 9 -16.27 -4.70 -1.96
N LEU A 10 -15.94 -5.36 -3.07
CA LEU A 10 -14.83 -4.98 -3.94
C LEU A 10 -15.02 -3.56 -4.49
N ALA A 11 -16.22 -3.26 -5.02
CA ALA A 11 -16.54 -1.93 -5.53
C ALA A 11 -16.49 -0.86 -4.44
N ALA A 12 -17.03 -1.14 -3.24
CA ALA A 12 -16.99 -0.22 -2.11
C ALA A 12 -15.55 0.08 -1.69
N LEU A 13 -14.70 -0.94 -1.60
CA LEU A 13 -13.27 -0.77 -1.32
C LEU A 13 -12.58 0.04 -2.41
N GLY A 14 -12.78 -0.30 -3.70
CA GLY A 14 -12.20 0.43 -4.82
C GLY A 14 -12.57 1.92 -4.81
N CYS A 15 -13.83 2.24 -4.53
CA CYS A 15 -14.29 3.62 -4.37
C CYS A 15 -13.62 4.32 -3.18
N ALA A 16 -13.51 3.65 -2.02
CA ALA A 16 -12.87 4.22 -0.84
C ALA A 16 -11.38 4.52 -1.07
N LEU A 17 -10.67 3.67 -1.83
CA LEU A 17 -9.26 3.89 -2.16
C LEU A 17 -9.02 5.12 -3.05
N SER A 18 -10.05 5.59 -3.76
CA SER A 18 -9.96 6.81 -4.58
C SER A 18 -9.97 8.10 -3.74
N ASP A 19 -10.28 8.01 -2.45
CA ASP A 19 -10.13 9.13 -1.51
C ASP A 19 -8.66 9.23 -1.04
N PRO A 20 -7.96 10.33 -1.34
CA PRO A 20 -6.56 10.49 -0.93
C PRO A 20 -6.33 10.41 0.58
N GLN A 21 -7.26 10.89 1.40
CA GLN A 21 -7.13 10.83 2.86
C GLN A 21 -7.21 9.40 3.36
N VAL A 22 -8.15 8.61 2.82
CA VAL A 22 -8.28 7.19 3.14
C VAL A 22 -7.03 6.45 2.72
N ARG A 23 -6.57 6.64 1.47
CA ARG A 23 -5.35 6.01 0.96
C ARG A 23 -4.13 6.32 1.81
N ASP A 24 -3.94 7.59 2.17
CA ASP A 24 -2.76 8.03 2.92
C ASP A 24 -2.73 7.43 4.34
N ILE A 25 -3.90 7.22 4.95
CA ILE A 25 -4.03 6.45 6.20
C ILE A 25 -3.64 4.99 5.98
N LEU A 26 -4.08 4.37 4.88
CA LEU A 26 -3.88 2.94 4.62
C LEU A 26 -2.41 2.55 4.40
N TYR A 27 -1.52 3.47 4.03
CA TYR A 27 -0.07 3.19 4.01
C TYR A 27 0.47 2.75 5.37
N ALA A 28 -0.15 3.18 6.48
CA ALA A 28 0.22 2.75 7.82
C ALA A 28 0.09 1.22 8.02
N LEU A 29 -0.82 0.57 7.29
CA LEU A 29 -1.08 -0.85 7.47
C LEU A 29 0.08 -1.73 7.02
N ALA A 30 0.95 -1.23 6.12
CA ALA A 30 2.16 -1.94 5.69
C ALA A 30 3.16 -2.21 6.83
N VAL A 31 3.04 -1.48 7.96
CA VAL A 31 3.91 -1.63 9.14
C VAL A 31 3.14 -2.04 10.40
N GLY A 32 1.84 -2.34 10.25
CA GLY A 32 0.96 -2.77 11.33
C GLY A 32 0.96 -4.29 11.55
N GLU A 33 0.31 -4.73 12.62
CA GLU A 33 -0.09 -6.13 12.76
C GLU A 33 -1.03 -6.53 11.61
N GLY A 34 -0.80 -7.71 11.03
CA GLY A 34 -1.58 -8.19 9.88
C GLY A 34 -1.13 -7.62 8.52
N ALA A 35 0.04 -6.98 8.43
CA ALA A 35 0.55 -6.42 7.17
C ALA A 35 0.53 -7.42 5.99
N ASP A 36 0.81 -8.70 6.24
CA ASP A 36 0.80 -9.75 5.21
C ASP A 36 -0.63 -10.03 4.67
N ASP A 37 -1.64 -9.99 5.55
CA ASP A 37 -3.04 -10.14 5.16
C ASP A 37 -3.53 -8.91 4.38
N VAL A 38 -3.10 -7.73 4.80
CA VAL A 38 -3.40 -6.46 4.11
C VAL A 38 -2.75 -6.39 2.72
N GLU A 39 -1.48 -6.81 2.60
CA GLU A 39 -0.81 -6.96 1.30
C GLU A 39 -1.58 -7.92 0.39
N SER A 40 -2.05 -9.04 0.94
CA SER A 40 -2.87 -10.01 0.20
C SER A 40 -4.20 -9.41 -0.28
N LEU A 41 -4.85 -8.58 0.53
CA LEU A 41 -6.05 -7.83 0.13
C LEU A 41 -5.75 -6.88 -1.04
N TRP A 42 -4.65 -6.12 -0.99
CA TRP A 42 -4.25 -5.25 -2.10
C TRP A 42 -4.00 -6.04 -3.38
N ALA A 43 -3.37 -7.22 -3.27
CA ALA A 43 -3.17 -8.10 -4.41
C ALA A 43 -4.50 -8.62 -5.00
N VAL A 44 -5.51 -8.89 -4.18
CA VAL A 44 -6.85 -9.24 -4.66
C VAL A 44 -7.49 -8.04 -5.38
N LEU A 45 -7.54 -6.87 -4.76
CA LEU A 45 -8.12 -5.67 -5.37
C LEU A 45 -7.41 -5.28 -6.68
N ALA A 46 -6.08 -5.34 -6.70
CA ALA A 46 -5.28 -5.05 -7.89
C ALA A 46 -5.53 -6.03 -9.03
N ARG A 47 -5.96 -7.27 -8.77
CA ARG A 47 -6.30 -8.24 -9.84
C ARG A 47 -7.76 -8.13 -10.29
N THR A 48 -8.66 -7.74 -9.40
CA THR A 48 -10.10 -7.79 -9.66
C THR A 48 -10.68 -6.47 -10.13
N LEU A 49 -10.19 -5.33 -9.64
CA LEU A 49 -10.74 -4.02 -9.99
C LEU A 49 -10.34 -3.61 -11.42
N PRO A 50 -11.24 -2.98 -12.17
CA PRO A 50 -10.89 -2.32 -13.42
C PRO A 50 -10.20 -0.96 -13.17
N PRO A 51 -9.48 -0.40 -14.16
CA PRO A 51 -9.11 1.01 -14.13
C PRO A 51 -10.35 1.92 -14.07
N PRO A 52 -10.28 3.09 -13.40
CA PRO A 52 -9.11 3.62 -12.69
C PRO A 52 -8.92 3.05 -11.27
N TRP A 53 -9.93 2.41 -10.67
CA TRP A 53 -9.91 1.98 -9.26
C TRP A 53 -8.79 0.99 -8.91
N ARG A 54 -8.28 0.25 -9.89
CA ARG A 54 -7.13 -0.65 -9.74
C ARG A 54 -5.82 0.05 -9.36
N VAL A 55 -5.62 1.30 -9.81
CA VAL A 55 -4.32 1.99 -9.68
C VAL A 55 -3.92 2.12 -8.22
N GLU A 56 -4.84 2.56 -7.37
CA GLU A 56 -4.56 2.77 -5.94
C GLU A 56 -4.24 1.46 -5.21
N ALA A 57 -4.90 0.36 -5.60
CA ALA A 57 -4.59 -0.97 -5.07
C ALA A 57 -3.18 -1.43 -5.49
N LEU A 58 -2.75 -1.17 -6.73
CA LEU A 58 -1.39 -1.46 -7.19
C LEU A 58 -0.35 -0.65 -6.43
N VAL A 59 -0.62 0.63 -6.15
CA VAL A 59 0.30 1.50 -5.39
C VAL A 59 0.40 1.08 -3.93
N LEU A 60 -0.71 0.70 -3.29
CA LEU A 60 -0.70 0.16 -1.93
C LEU A 60 0.01 -1.20 -1.84
N LEU A 61 -0.18 -2.07 -2.84
CA LEU A 61 0.56 -3.32 -2.97
C LEU A 61 2.07 -3.06 -3.11
N ALA A 62 2.44 -2.15 -4.01
CA ALA A 62 3.84 -1.75 -4.21
C ALA A 62 4.48 -1.22 -2.93
N PHE A 63 3.78 -0.32 -2.23
CA PHE A 63 4.25 0.24 -0.98
C PHE A 63 4.47 -0.84 0.08
N SER A 64 3.51 -1.78 0.21
CA SER A 64 3.59 -2.87 1.19
C SER A 64 4.76 -3.81 0.90
N ALA A 65 4.90 -4.22 -0.36
CA ALA A 65 6.02 -5.04 -0.82
C ALA A 65 7.37 -4.34 -0.59
N TYR A 66 7.46 -3.04 -0.92
CA TYR A 66 8.68 -2.26 -0.72
C TYR A 66 9.02 -2.15 0.77
N ALA A 67 8.05 -1.79 1.62
CA ALA A 67 8.24 -1.73 3.07
C ALA A 67 8.67 -3.09 3.64
N ARG A 68 8.23 -4.22 3.09
CA ARG A 68 8.66 -5.57 3.50
C ARG A 68 10.05 -5.97 2.96
N GLY A 69 10.56 -5.26 1.95
CA GLY A 69 11.86 -5.51 1.31
C GLY A 69 11.77 -6.37 0.04
N ASP A 70 10.58 -6.52 -0.53
CA ASP A 70 10.32 -7.22 -1.78
C ASP A 70 10.35 -6.24 -2.96
N GLY A 71 11.57 -5.82 -3.32
CA GLY A 71 11.81 -4.88 -4.42
C GLY A 71 11.24 -5.35 -5.77
N PRO A 72 11.34 -6.63 -6.16
CA PRO A 72 10.75 -7.13 -7.40
C PRO A 72 9.23 -6.97 -7.45
N LEU A 73 8.49 -7.39 -6.42
CA LEU A 73 7.04 -7.23 -6.38
C LEU A 73 6.64 -5.74 -6.37
N ALA A 74 7.38 -4.91 -5.64
CA ALA A 74 7.18 -3.47 -5.66
C ALA A 74 7.34 -2.89 -7.07
N GLY A 75 8.45 -3.22 -7.74
CA GLY A 75 8.77 -2.71 -9.08
C GLY A 75 7.72 -3.09 -10.13
N VAL A 76 7.33 -4.37 -10.22
CA VAL A 76 6.30 -4.80 -11.19
C VAL A 76 4.94 -4.14 -10.91
N SER A 77 4.60 -3.93 -9.63
CA SER A 77 3.35 -3.28 -9.25
C SER A 77 3.35 -1.79 -9.63
N LEU A 78 4.48 -1.09 -9.43
CA LEU A 78 4.65 0.32 -9.81
C LEU A 78 4.65 0.50 -11.33
N GLN A 79 5.33 -0.38 -12.06
CA GLN A 79 5.32 -0.37 -13.52
C GLN A 79 3.89 -0.48 -14.06
N GLU A 80 3.10 -1.41 -13.53
CA GLU A 80 1.70 -1.55 -13.96
C GLU A 80 0.83 -0.36 -13.53
N ALA A 81 1.05 0.21 -12.33
CA ALA A 81 0.34 1.41 -11.89
C ALA A 81 0.61 2.59 -12.83
N LEU A 82 1.88 2.86 -13.15
CA LEU A 82 2.30 3.95 -14.04
C LEU A 82 1.91 3.71 -15.49
N ARG A 83 1.80 2.44 -15.93
CA ARG A 83 1.24 2.10 -17.24
C ARG A 83 -0.25 2.47 -17.33
N CYS A 84 -1.00 2.31 -16.24
CA CYS A 84 -2.40 2.70 -16.16
C CYS A 84 -2.58 4.22 -15.98
N GLU A 85 -1.75 4.86 -15.16
CA GLU A 85 -1.80 6.29 -14.87
C GLU A 85 -0.38 6.88 -14.78
N PRO A 86 0.18 7.39 -15.90
CA PRO A 86 1.57 7.86 -15.95
C PRO A 86 1.89 9.01 -14.99
N GLU A 87 0.90 9.86 -14.69
CA GLU A 87 1.05 11.03 -13.83
C GLU A 87 0.75 10.74 -12.34
N HIS A 88 0.61 9.46 -11.95
CA HIS A 88 0.28 9.09 -10.58
C HIS A 88 1.43 9.41 -9.62
N ARG A 89 1.31 10.54 -8.91
CA ARG A 89 2.38 11.14 -8.10
C ARG A 89 3.06 10.16 -7.14
N MET A 90 2.30 9.42 -6.34
CA MET A 90 2.88 8.50 -5.37
C MET A 90 3.56 7.30 -6.04
N ALA A 91 3.04 6.83 -7.18
CA ALA A 91 3.65 5.73 -7.91
C ALA A 91 5.01 6.16 -8.48
N GLY A 92 5.08 7.36 -9.08
CA GLY A 92 6.33 7.92 -9.59
C GLY A 92 7.35 8.20 -8.49
N MET A 93 6.92 8.67 -7.32
CA MET A 93 7.80 8.86 -6.16
C MET A 93 8.39 7.53 -5.67
N LEU A 94 7.56 6.48 -5.54
CA LEU A 94 8.01 5.17 -5.10
C LEU A 94 8.92 4.50 -6.14
N ASP A 95 8.64 4.66 -7.43
CA ASP A 95 9.46 4.13 -8.52
C ASP A 95 10.84 4.79 -8.56
N THR A 96 10.88 6.11 -8.37
CA THR A 96 12.13 6.87 -8.22
C THR A 96 12.92 6.40 -6.99
N ALA A 97 12.24 6.22 -5.85
CA ALA A 97 12.87 5.73 -4.63
C ALA A 97 13.43 4.31 -4.81
N LEU A 98 12.69 3.42 -5.48
CA LEU A 98 13.14 2.06 -5.77
C LEU A 98 14.35 2.04 -6.71
N SER A 99 14.29 2.80 -7.79
CA SER A 99 15.36 2.90 -8.79
C SER A 99 16.65 3.55 -8.25
N SER A 100 16.52 4.42 -7.25
CA SER A 100 17.65 5.05 -6.56
C SER A 100 18.23 4.21 -5.41
N GLY A 101 17.64 3.06 -5.10
CA GLY A 101 18.11 2.16 -4.06
C GLY A 101 17.84 2.64 -2.63
N LEU A 102 16.78 3.45 -2.43
CA LEU A 102 16.34 3.81 -1.08
C LEU A 102 16.01 2.54 -0.28
N ARG A 103 16.27 2.55 1.02
CA ARG A 103 16.16 1.32 1.81
C ARG A 103 14.72 1.11 2.28
N PRO A 104 14.27 -0.15 2.45
CA PRO A 104 12.92 -0.44 2.96
C PRO A 104 12.60 0.25 4.29
N GLU A 105 13.59 0.43 5.18
CA GLU A 105 13.41 1.17 6.43
C GLU A 105 12.96 2.61 6.23
N ASP A 106 13.45 3.31 5.20
CA ASP A 106 13.06 4.70 4.91
C ASP A 106 11.60 4.76 4.41
N ILE A 107 11.16 3.74 3.67
CA ILE A 107 9.76 3.60 3.24
C ILE A 107 8.83 3.33 4.44
N ARG A 108 9.28 2.54 5.42
CA ARG A 108 8.49 2.31 6.65
C ARG A 108 8.32 3.59 7.46
N ASP A 109 9.28 4.49 7.45
CA ASP A 109 9.16 5.79 8.10
C ASP A 109 8.08 6.66 7.45
N LEU A 110 7.87 6.53 6.13
CA LEU A 110 6.76 7.19 5.43
C LEU A 110 5.40 6.68 5.91
N ALA A 111 5.27 5.36 6.19
CA ALA A 111 4.05 4.74 6.72
C ALA A 111 3.60 5.37 8.06
N LEU A 112 4.51 6.00 8.80
CA LEU A 112 4.20 6.66 10.08
C LEU A 112 3.33 7.91 9.89
N THR A 113 3.35 8.49 8.70
CA THR A 113 2.44 9.58 8.33
C THR A 113 0.99 9.10 8.35
N GLY A 114 0.71 7.87 7.87
CA GLY A 114 -0.63 7.29 7.93
C GLY A 114 -1.14 7.11 9.36
N TYR A 115 -0.28 6.70 10.31
CA TYR A 115 -0.64 6.62 11.73
C TYR A 115 -0.98 7.99 12.33
N ARG A 116 -0.27 9.05 11.92
CA ARG A 116 -0.57 10.42 12.36
C ARG A 116 -1.92 10.89 11.84
N LEU A 117 -2.21 10.65 10.56
CA LEU A 117 -3.49 10.98 9.93
C LEU A 117 -4.64 10.21 10.59
N ALA A 118 -4.48 8.90 10.80
CA ALA A 118 -5.49 8.09 11.47
C ALA A 118 -5.85 8.65 12.85
N LYS A 119 -4.84 9.03 13.64
CA LYS A 119 -5.05 9.67 14.95
C LYS A 119 -5.80 11.00 14.83
N GLN A 120 -5.48 11.83 13.84
CA GLN A 120 -6.15 13.11 13.60
C GLN A 120 -7.64 12.92 13.27
N PHE A 121 -7.98 11.87 12.51
CA PHE A 121 -9.36 11.57 12.12
C PHE A 121 -10.08 10.61 13.07
N GLY A 122 -9.47 10.22 14.19
CA GLY A 122 -10.07 9.30 15.17
C GLY A 122 -10.20 7.85 14.68
N VAL A 123 -9.47 7.48 13.63
CA VAL A 123 -9.44 6.11 13.09
C VAL A 123 -8.49 5.24 13.91
N ARG A 124 -8.98 4.07 14.33
CA ARG A 124 -8.20 3.07 15.07
C ARG A 124 -7.53 2.13 14.07
N LEU A 125 -6.20 2.17 14.02
CA LEU A 125 -5.40 1.24 13.23
C LEU A 125 -4.81 0.11 14.11
N PRO A 126 -4.48 -1.05 13.52
CA PRO A 126 -3.70 -2.07 14.19
C PRO A 126 -2.39 -1.50 14.74
N PRO A 127 -1.90 -1.99 15.90
CA PRO A 127 -0.65 -1.50 16.46
C PRO A 127 0.51 -1.80 15.51
N ARG A 128 1.54 -0.96 15.57
CA ARG A 128 2.75 -1.11 14.75
C ARG A 128 3.52 -2.36 15.19
N ARG A 129 4.01 -3.14 14.23
CA ARG A 129 5.00 -4.18 14.52
C ARG A 129 6.35 -3.51 14.76
N PRO A 130 7.09 -3.87 15.81
CA PRO A 130 8.49 -3.49 15.93
C PRO A 130 9.26 -4.20 14.80
N PHE A 131 9.70 -3.46 13.79
CA PHE A 131 10.64 -3.99 12.82
C PHE A 131 11.97 -4.20 13.54
N GLY A 132 12.39 -5.46 13.66
CA GLY A 132 13.67 -5.79 14.26
C GLY A 132 14.79 -5.05 13.55
N ARG A 133 15.59 -4.26 14.29
CA ARG A 133 16.95 -3.94 13.86
C ARG A 133 17.61 -5.28 13.55
N ARG A 134 17.95 -5.56 12.30
CA ARG A 134 18.93 -6.60 12.04
C ARG A 134 20.22 -6.14 12.73
N ALA A 135 20.55 -6.80 13.84
CA ALA A 135 21.92 -6.89 14.28
C ALA A 135 22.65 -7.73 13.22
N GLY A 136 23.78 -7.21 12.73
CA GLY A 136 24.60 -7.83 11.70
C GLY A 136 25.28 -6.78 10.85
#